data_AF-A0A536LYE3-F1
#
_entry.id   AF-A0A536LYE3-F1
#
_cell.length_a   1.000
_cell.length_b   1.000
_cell.length_c   1.000
_cell.angle_alpha   90.00
_cell.angle_beta   90.00
_cell.angle_gamma   90.00
#
_symmetry.space_group_name_H-M   'P 1'
#
loop_
_entity.id
_entity.type
_entity.pdbx_description
1 polymer ?
#
loop_
_entity_poly.entity_id
_entity_poly.type
_entity_poly.pdbx_seq_one_letter_code
_entity_poly.pdbx_strand_id
1 'polypeptide(L)'
;MSSPAEKLRRELDAVPGLRGRGPVSYDYGKWVDGTHHLLVTLFGERSAEEIGFLEIVGEGAEARGWGLPLAPQNPWGMQARLERAEEYLRRLLAAVEAATSQSR
;
A
#
# COMPACT_ATOMS: atom_id res chain seq x y z
N MET A 1 -8.19 -20.93 -0.89
CA MET A 1 -7.38 -19.82 -0.33
C MET A 1 -7.00 -18.91 -1.49
N SER A 2 -7.08 -17.58 -1.33
CA SER A 2 -6.63 -16.64 -2.36
C SER A 2 -5.11 -16.73 -2.53
N SER A 3 -4.65 -16.74 -3.77
CA SER A 3 -3.24 -16.64 -4.13
C SER A 3 -2.63 -15.31 -3.68
N PRO A 4 -1.29 -15.23 -3.56
CA PRO A 4 -0.58 -13.97 -3.28
C PRO A 4 -0.97 -12.83 -4.24
N ALA A 5 -1.08 -13.13 -5.54
CA ALA A 5 -1.48 -12.16 -6.56
C ALA A 5 -2.91 -11.63 -6.35
N GLU A 6 -3.87 -12.51 -6.03
CA GLU A 6 -5.25 -12.09 -5.74
C GLU A 6 -5.33 -11.21 -4.48
N LYS A 7 -4.49 -11.46 -3.47
CA LYS A 7 -4.45 -10.63 -2.26
C LYS A 7 -3.89 -9.23 -2.57
N LEU A 8 -2.78 -9.15 -3.30
CA LEU A 8 -2.21 -7.86 -3.73
C LEU A 8 -3.15 -7.07 -4.64
N ARG A 9 -3.87 -7.74 -5.55
CA ARG A 9 -4.87 -7.10 -6.41
C ARG A 9 -5.98 -6.44 -5.59
N ARG A 10 -6.45 -7.08 -4.52
CA ARG A 10 -7.50 -6.51 -3.64
C ARG A 10 -7.06 -5.22 -2.96
N GLU A 11 -5.83 -5.17 -2.46
CA GLU A 11 -5.30 -3.93 -1.86
C GLU A 11 -5.16 -2.83 -2.91
N LEU A 12 -4.79 -3.17 -4.15
CA LEU A 12 -4.73 -2.23 -5.27
C LEU A 12 -6.13 -1.67 -5.61
N ASP A 13 -7.14 -2.54 -5.70
CA ASP A 13 -8.50 -2.17 -6.08
C ASP A 13 -9.19 -1.27 -5.04
N ALA A 14 -8.68 -1.24 -3.79
CA ALA A 14 -9.16 -0.33 -2.75
C ALA A 14 -8.70 1.12 -2.97
N VAL A 15 -7.58 1.35 -3.65
CA VAL A 15 -6.93 2.66 -3.78
C VAL A 15 -7.83 3.74 -4.39
N PRO A 16 -8.56 3.50 -5.51
CA PRO A 16 -9.46 4.52 -6.07
C PRO A 16 -10.54 4.97 -5.09
N GLY A 17 -11.08 4.04 -4.28
CA GLY A 17 -12.07 4.34 -3.25
C GLY A 17 -11.51 5.21 -2.13
N LEU A 18 -10.25 5.00 -1.75
CA LEU A 18 -9.55 5.81 -0.76
C LEU A 18 -9.31 7.24 -1.27
N ARG A 19 -8.99 7.42 -2.56
CA ARG A 19 -8.81 8.75 -3.17
C ARG A 19 -10.09 9.56 -3.22
N GLY A 20 -11.23 8.91 -3.51
CA GLY A 20 -12.53 9.57 -3.70
C GLY A 20 -13.21 10.04 -2.41
N ARG A 21 -12.78 9.59 -1.23
CA ARG A 21 -13.42 9.91 0.07
C ARG A 21 -12.91 11.20 0.73
N GLY A 22 -11.97 11.91 0.11
CA GLY A 22 -11.31 13.07 0.74
C GLY A 22 -10.29 12.65 1.82
N PRO A 23 -9.77 13.57 2.64
CA PRO A 23 -8.70 13.28 3.62
C PRO A 23 -9.21 12.53 4.85
N VAL A 24 -9.92 11.42 4.66
CA VAL A 24 -10.42 10.56 5.75
C VAL A 24 -9.28 9.62 6.15
N SER A 25 -8.52 10.05 7.15
CA SER A 25 -7.33 9.35 7.67
C SER A 25 -7.61 7.94 8.21
N TYR A 26 -8.85 7.63 8.60
CA TYR A 26 -9.19 6.34 9.21
C TYR A 26 -9.19 5.16 8.21
N ASP A 27 -9.89 5.29 7.08
CA ASP A 27 -9.92 4.24 6.06
C ASP A 27 -8.54 4.06 5.42
N TYR A 28 -7.81 5.16 5.23
CA TYR A 28 -6.42 5.15 4.80
C TYR A 28 -5.53 4.38 5.78
N GLY A 29 -5.60 4.69 7.08
CA GLY A 29 -4.81 4.02 8.11
C GLY A 29 -5.09 2.52 8.17
N LYS A 30 -6.38 2.13 8.11
CA LYS A 30 -6.77 0.71 8.04
C LYS A 30 -6.19 -0.01 6.83
N TRP A 31 -6.25 0.63 5.66
CA TRP A 31 -5.71 0.06 4.44
C TRP A 31 -4.18 -0.07 4.52
N VAL A 32 -3.49 0.93 5.08
CA VAL A 32 -2.04 0.86 5.30
C VAL A 32 -1.69 -0.31 6.22
N ASP A 33 -2.37 -0.46 7.35
CA ASP A 33 -2.08 -1.55 8.31
C ASP A 33 -2.39 -2.93 7.70
N GLY A 34 -3.49 -3.06 6.96
CA GLY A 34 -3.87 -4.28 6.26
C GLY A 34 -2.86 -4.66 5.16
N THR A 35 -2.45 -3.67 4.35
CA THR A 35 -1.45 -3.86 3.29
C THR A 35 -0.10 -4.22 3.89
N HIS A 36 0.34 -3.53 4.95
CA HIS A 36 1.60 -3.84 5.64
C HIS A 36 1.61 -5.27 6.17
N HIS A 37 0.55 -5.68 6.87
CA HIS A 37 0.43 -7.04 7.38
C HIS A 37 0.45 -8.09 6.25
N LEU A 38 -0.21 -7.80 5.13
CA LEU A 38 -0.17 -8.66 3.94
C LEU A 38 1.26 -8.81 3.42
N LEU A 39 2.00 -7.71 3.27
CA LEU A 39 3.38 -7.73 2.76
C LEU A 39 4.30 -8.53 3.69
N VAL A 40 4.21 -8.35 5.01
CA VAL A 40 4.93 -9.17 6.00
C VAL A 40 4.58 -10.66 5.83
N THR A 41 3.31 -10.98 5.60
CA THR A 41 2.86 -12.37 5.43
C THR A 41 3.39 -13.00 4.14
N LEU A 42 3.51 -12.21 3.06
CA LEU A 42 3.91 -12.71 1.75
C LEU A 42 5.44 -12.79 1.58
N PHE A 43 6.16 -11.78 2.06
CA PHE A 43 7.59 -11.58 1.79
C PHE A 43 8.47 -11.71 3.03
N GLY A 44 7.86 -11.76 4.23
CA GLY A 44 8.56 -11.80 5.51
C GLY A 44 8.67 -10.42 6.17
N GLU A 45 8.90 -10.43 7.49
CA GLU A 45 9.22 -9.22 8.24
C GLU A 45 10.59 -8.67 7.80
N ARG A 46 10.72 -7.34 7.66
CA ARG A 46 11.94 -6.67 7.17
C ARG A 46 12.35 -7.03 5.74
N SER A 47 11.39 -7.49 4.93
CA SER A 47 11.62 -7.66 3.50
C SER A 47 11.75 -6.31 2.80
N ALA A 48 12.38 -6.28 1.62
CA ALA A 48 12.49 -5.06 0.84
C ALA A 48 11.11 -4.51 0.41
N GLU A 49 10.15 -5.41 0.21
CA GLU A 49 8.76 -5.10 -0.15
C GLU A 49 8.02 -4.39 0.99
N GLU A 50 8.19 -4.88 2.21
CA GLU A 50 7.60 -4.28 3.40
C GLU A 50 8.22 -2.91 3.70
N ILE A 51 9.55 -2.82 3.74
CA ILE A 51 10.28 -1.58 4.02
C ILE A 51 9.95 -0.52 2.97
N GLY A 52 10.00 -0.86 1.68
CA GLY A 52 9.71 0.09 0.61
C GLY A 52 8.27 0.61 0.64
N PHE A 53 7.30 -0.20 1.09
CA PHE A 53 5.94 0.27 1.32
C PHE A 53 5.89 1.28 2.48
N LEU A 54 6.54 0.97 3.61
CA LEU A 54 6.59 1.85 4.79
C LEU A 54 7.24 3.21 4.49
N GLU A 55 8.28 3.25 3.65
CA GLU A 55 8.91 4.49 3.19
C GLU A 55 7.95 5.42 2.42
N ILE A 56 6.96 4.85 1.73
CA ILE A 56 5.94 5.60 0.98
C ILE A 56 4.87 6.14 1.93
N VAL A 57 4.32 5.26 2.77
CA VAL A 57 3.11 5.56 3.56
C VAL A 57 3.40 6.11 4.95
N GLY A 58 4.66 6.07 5.38
CA GLY A 58 5.12 6.44 6.73
C GLY A 58 4.92 5.34 7.76
N GLU A 59 5.66 5.40 8.87
CA GLU A 59 5.53 4.47 10.00
C GLU A 59 4.70 5.08 11.14
N GLY A 60 3.73 4.33 11.67
CA GLY A 60 2.96 4.72 12.86
C GLY A 60 1.86 5.76 12.62
N ALA A 61 1.02 5.94 13.64
CA ALA A 61 -0.21 6.74 13.58
C ALA A 61 0.04 8.25 13.36
N GLU A 62 1.16 8.79 13.83
CA GLU A 62 1.56 10.19 13.60
C GLU A 62 1.92 10.42 12.13
N ALA A 63 2.69 9.52 11.50
CA ALA A 63 3.03 9.66 10.10
C ALA A 63 1.84 9.39 9.18
N ARG A 64 0.86 8.55 9.60
CA ARG A 64 -0.25 8.04 8.79
C ARG A 64 -1.60 8.76 9.00
N GLY A 65 -1.72 9.62 10.00
CA GLY A 65 -3.01 10.17 10.42
C GLY A 65 -2.97 11.66 10.76
N TRP A 66 -2.74 11.98 12.03
CA TRP A 66 -2.81 13.36 12.55
C TRP A 66 -1.62 14.19 12.05
N GLY A 67 -1.88 15.20 11.23
CA GLY A 67 -0.84 16.10 10.70
C GLY A 67 -0.40 15.80 9.27
N LEU A 68 -1.04 14.85 8.58
CA LEU A 68 -0.90 14.74 7.13
C LEU A 68 -1.29 16.09 6.49
N PRO A 69 -0.42 16.68 5.66
CA PRO A 69 -0.73 17.96 5.03
C PRO A 69 -2.04 17.85 4.24
N LEU A 70 -3.03 18.65 4.62
CA LEU A 70 -4.34 18.73 3.94
C LEU A 70 -4.22 19.34 2.55
N ALA A 71 -3.10 20.00 2.25
CA ALA A 71 -2.79 20.53 0.93
C ALA A 71 -2.72 19.38 -0.08
N PRO A 72 -3.64 19.31 -1.08
CA PRO A 72 -3.75 18.19 -2.00
C PRO A 72 -2.47 17.91 -2.80
N GLN A 73 -1.64 18.93 -2.98
CA GLN A 73 -0.40 18.89 -3.75
C GLN A 73 0.85 18.67 -2.90
N ASN A 74 0.68 18.47 -1.59
CA ASN A 74 1.83 18.18 -0.74
C ASN A 74 2.37 16.78 -1.10
N PRO A 75 3.67 16.63 -1.38
CA PRO A 75 4.25 15.34 -1.75
C PRO A 75 4.09 14.28 -0.65
N TRP A 76 3.91 14.69 0.60
CA TRP A 76 3.67 13.84 1.76
C TRP A 76 2.20 13.78 2.19
N GLY A 77 1.29 14.41 1.45
CA GLY A 77 -0.15 14.29 1.65
C GLY A 77 -0.68 12.91 1.22
N MET A 78 -1.88 12.56 1.69
CA MET A 78 -2.50 11.25 1.45
C MET A 78 -2.62 10.90 -0.05
N GLN A 79 -2.98 11.86 -0.91
CA GLN A 79 -3.15 11.62 -2.35
C GLN A 79 -1.83 11.19 -3.01
N ALA A 80 -0.74 11.94 -2.78
CA ALA A 80 0.57 11.64 -3.32
C ALA A 80 1.16 10.32 -2.75
N ARG A 81 0.82 9.96 -1.51
CA ARG A 81 1.19 8.64 -0.95
C ARG A 81 0.41 7.51 -1.61
N LEU A 82 -0.90 7.67 -1.80
CA LEU A 82 -1.74 6.69 -2.49
C LEU A 82 -1.32 6.50 -3.95
N GLU A 83 -0.88 7.55 -4.64
CA GLU A 83 -0.30 7.46 -5.99
C GLU A 83 0.95 6.58 -6.01
N ARG A 84 1.95 6.93 -5.19
CA ARG A 84 3.20 6.17 -5.09
C ARG A 84 2.97 4.73 -4.64
N ALA A 85 2.07 4.51 -3.68
CA ALA A 85 1.77 3.18 -3.18
C ALA A 85 1.04 2.32 -4.24
N GLU A 86 0.16 2.91 -5.04
CA GLU A 86 -0.48 2.18 -6.14
C GLU A 86 0.54 1.71 -7.19
N GLU A 87 1.47 2.58 -7.58
CA GLU A 87 2.57 2.19 -8.48
C GLU A 87 3.43 1.08 -7.89
N TYR A 88 3.75 1.19 -6.60
CA TYR A 88 4.55 0.20 -5.89
C TYR A 88 3.86 -1.17 -5.86
N LEU A 89 2.59 -1.21 -5.46
CA LEU A 89 1.80 -2.45 -5.43
C LEU A 89 1.62 -3.07 -6.82
N ARG A 90 1.49 -2.25 -7.89
CA ARG A 90 1.49 -2.76 -9.28
C ARG A 90 2.79 -3.48 -9.62
N ARG A 91 3.94 -2.94 -9.22
CA ARG A 91 5.25 -3.57 -9.47
C ARG A 91 5.40 -4.88 -8.70
N LEU A 92 5.01 -4.91 -7.42
CA LEU A 92 5.02 -6.13 -6.62
C LEU A 92 4.12 -7.21 -7.20
N LEU A 93 2.92 -6.84 -7.64
CA LEU A 93 1.98 -7.76 -8.27
C LEU A 93 2.53 -8.37 -9.55
N ALA A 94 3.12 -7.56 -10.43
CA ALA A 94 3.76 -8.05 -11.65
C ALA A 94 4.91 -9.02 -11.34
N ALA A 95 5.72 -8.73 -10.32
CA ALA A 95 6.81 -9.62 -9.89
C ALA A 95 6.28 -10.97 -9.37
N VAL A 96 5.22 -10.96 -8.57
CA VAL A 96 4.57 -12.17 -8.04
C VAL A 96 3.95 -13.01 -9.17
N GLU A 97 3.26 -12.37 -10.11
CA GLU A 97 2.67 -13.05 -11.29
C GLU A 97 3.77 -13.67 -12.16
N ALA A 98 4.89 -12.98 -12.36
CA ALA A 98 6.04 -13.48 -13.12
C ALA A 98 6.73 -14.69 -12.43
N ALA A 99 6.92 -14.64 -11.11
CA ALA A 99 7.51 -15.74 -10.35
C ALA A 99 6.62 -16.99 -10.36
N THR A 100 5.30 -16.80 -10.26
CA THR A 100 4.32 -17.89 -10.31
C THR A 100 4.27 -18.55 -11.69
N SER A 101 4.41 -17.76 -12.76
CA SER A 101 4.38 -18.25 -14.14
C SER A 101 5.62 -19.05 -14.51
N GLN A 102 6.78 -18.75 -13.91
CA GLN A 102 8.03 -19.50 -14.10
C GLN A 102 8.09 -20.81 -13.31
N SER A 103 7.19 -20.99 -12.34
CA SER A 103 7.14 -22.19 -11.48
C SER A 103 6.16 -23.25 -11.99
N ARG A 104 5.55 -23.05 -13.17
CA ARG A 104 4.63 -23.98 -13.84
C ARG A 104 5.28 -24.53 -15.11
#